data_AF-A0A534QJ23-F1
#
_entry.id   AF-A0A534QJ23-F1
#
_cell.length_a   1.000
_cell.length_b   1.000
_cell.length_c   1.000
_cell.angle_alpha   90.00
_cell.angle_beta   90.00
_cell.angle_gamma   90.00
#
_symmetry.space_group_name_H-M   'P 1'
#
loop_
_entity.id
_entity.type
_entity.pdbx_description
1 polymer ?
#
loop_
_entity_poly.entity_id
_entity_poly.type
_entity_poly.pdbx_seq_one_letter_code
_entity_poly.pdbx_strand_id
1 'polypeptide(L)'
;MLAATGAAGAAVVVRAEVVVGPLFSWQPVAAALATTPAGTDVVFEAPEEYQIVGGLAFYARRRITLLEPPGFVPPTYLAGQTDDMFVSRTELARRWSSGRPVALVSDPQRRRDDPTGLAPGPFHVLARFGDRWVVTNFPVPGAP
;
A
#
# COMPACT_ATOMS: atom_id res chain seq x y z
N MET A 1 4.70 -44.16 -7.76
CA MET A 1 5.81 -43.16 -7.65
C MET A 1 5.42 -41.79 -8.20
N LEU A 2 4.73 -41.65 -9.34
CA LEU A 2 4.34 -40.33 -9.89
C LEU A 2 3.43 -39.47 -8.99
N ALA A 3 2.51 -40.07 -8.23
CA ALA A 3 1.55 -39.31 -7.40
C ALA A 3 2.23 -38.58 -6.23
N ALA A 4 3.28 -39.17 -5.63
CA ALA A 4 4.02 -38.57 -4.53
C ALA A 4 4.88 -37.38 -4.99
N THR A 5 5.45 -37.45 -6.19
CA THR A 5 6.23 -36.37 -6.80
C THR A 5 5.34 -35.18 -7.18
N GLY A 6 4.12 -35.43 -7.67
CA GLY A 6 3.15 -34.39 -7.99
C GLY A 6 2.65 -33.63 -6.75
N ALA A 7 2.38 -34.34 -5.66
CA ALA A 7 1.95 -33.73 -4.40
C ALA A 7 3.04 -32.88 -3.73
N ALA A 8 4.30 -33.35 -3.75
CA ALA A 8 5.43 -32.58 -3.24
C ALA A 8 5.70 -31.32 -4.09
N GLY A 9 5.62 -31.43 -5.42
CA GLY A 9 5.75 -30.28 -6.32
C GLY A 9 4.66 -29.24 -6.10
N ALA A 10 3.40 -29.67 -5.99
CA ALA A 10 2.28 -28.77 -5.70
C ALA A 10 2.44 -28.04 -4.36
N ALA A 11 2.90 -28.73 -3.30
CA ALA A 11 3.15 -28.12 -2.00
C ALA A 11 4.26 -27.06 -2.05
N VAL A 12 5.32 -27.27 -2.84
CA VAL A 12 6.39 -26.30 -3.05
C VAL A 12 5.89 -25.08 -3.82
N VAL A 13 5.08 -25.27 -4.86
CA VAL A 13 4.48 -24.16 -5.62
C VAL A 13 3.55 -23.33 -4.74
N VAL A 14 2.66 -23.97 -3.97
CA VAL A 14 1.76 -23.26 -3.04
C VAL A 14 2.55 -22.51 -1.96
N ARG A 15 3.62 -23.11 -1.43
CA ARG A 15 4.50 -22.42 -0.48
C ARG A 15 5.23 -21.25 -1.12
N ALA A 16 5.73 -21.41 -2.35
CA ALA A 16 6.34 -20.33 -3.10
C ALA A 16 5.33 -19.21 -3.37
N GLU A 17 4.11 -19.52 -3.80
CA GLU A 17 3.04 -18.53 -3.98
C GLU A 17 2.63 -17.83 -2.67
N VAL A 18 2.65 -18.52 -1.53
CA VAL A 18 2.38 -17.87 -0.22
C VAL A 18 3.53 -16.95 0.19
N VAL A 19 4.77 -17.35 -0.08
CA VAL A 19 5.97 -16.54 0.23
C VAL A 19 6.14 -15.36 -0.74
N VAL A 20 5.78 -15.56 -2.00
CA VAL A 20 6.07 -14.65 -3.11
C VAL A 20 4.84 -13.85 -3.54
N GLY A 21 3.65 -14.39 -3.39
CA GLY A 21 2.37 -13.72 -3.71
C GLY A 21 2.22 -12.34 -3.07
N PRO A 22 2.60 -12.13 -1.79
CA PRO A 22 2.61 -10.80 -1.18
C PRO A 22 3.60 -9.81 -1.80
N LEU A 23 4.60 -10.28 -2.56
CA LEU A 23 5.55 -9.42 -3.28
C LEU A 23 4.97 -8.94 -4.62
N PHE A 24 4.17 -9.77 -5.31
CA PHE A 24 3.69 -9.49 -6.66
C PHE A 24 2.20 -9.15 -6.78
N SER A 25 1.39 -9.41 -5.75
CA SER A 25 -0.04 -9.11 -5.72
C SER A 25 -0.39 -8.01 -4.73
N TRP A 26 -1.28 -7.11 -5.15
CA TRP A 26 -1.89 -6.09 -4.29
C TRP A 26 -3.11 -6.59 -3.52
N GLN A 27 -3.58 -7.82 -3.78
CA GLN A 27 -4.76 -8.39 -3.14
C GLN A 27 -4.66 -8.44 -1.60
N PRO A 28 -3.52 -8.82 -0.98
CA PRO A 28 -3.41 -8.79 0.48
C PRO A 28 -3.53 -7.38 1.06
N VAL A 29 -2.94 -6.38 0.40
CA VAL A 29 -3.05 -4.96 0.79
C VAL A 29 -4.50 -4.49 0.69
N ALA A 30 -5.19 -4.83 -0.40
CA ALA A 30 -6.60 -4.51 -0.58
C ALA A 30 -7.49 -5.17 0.49
N ALA A 31 -7.20 -6.42 0.86
CA ALA A 31 -7.91 -7.13 1.93
C ALA A 31 -7.72 -6.45 3.30
N ALA A 32 -6.51 -5.99 3.61
CA ALA A 32 -6.28 -5.18 4.81
C ALA A 32 -7.04 -3.86 4.76
N LEU A 33 -7.00 -3.13 3.64
CA LEU A 33 -7.77 -1.88 3.49
C LEU A 33 -9.28 -2.09 3.59
N ALA A 34 -9.80 -3.28 3.27
CA ALA A 34 -11.22 -3.60 3.41
C ALA A 34 -11.72 -3.59 4.87
N THR A 35 -10.82 -3.72 5.86
CA THR A 35 -11.18 -3.62 7.29
C THR A 35 -11.29 -2.17 7.77
N THR A 36 -10.85 -1.21 6.95
CA THR A 36 -10.97 0.23 7.24
C THR A 36 -12.33 0.77 6.80
N PRO A 37 -12.85 1.84 7.45
CA PRO A 37 -14.07 2.51 7.01
C PRO A 37 -14.07 2.83 5.51
N ALA A 38 -15.23 2.73 4.86
CA ALA A 38 -15.34 2.95 3.40
C ALA A 38 -14.86 4.33 2.93
N GLY A 39 -14.99 5.36 3.78
CA GLY A 39 -14.54 6.73 3.51
C GLY A 39 -13.08 7.02 3.90
N THR A 40 -12.28 6.01 4.21
CA THR A 40 -10.85 6.20 4.52
C THR A 40 -10.11 6.74 3.31
N ASP A 41 -9.38 7.86 3.48
CA ASP A 41 -8.48 8.40 2.47
C ASP A 41 -7.27 7.47 2.33
N VAL A 42 -7.09 6.83 1.18
CA VAL A 42 -6.00 5.88 0.95
C VAL A 42 -4.93 6.56 0.11
N VAL A 43 -3.78 6.77 0.73
CA VAL A 43 -2.59 7.35 0.10
C VAL A 43 -1.57 6.24 -0.14
N PHE A 44 -0.99 6.22 -1.33
CA PHE A 44 0.08 5.29 -1.71
C PHE A 44 1.38 6.06 -1.91
N GLU A 45 2.45 5.67 -1.22
CA GLU A 45 3.78 6.23 -1.47
C GLU A 45 4.24 5.84 -2.87
N ALA A 46 4.25 6.81 -3.79
CA ALA A 46 4.48 6.55 -5.20
C ALA A 46 5.95 6.13 -5.43
N PRO A 47 6.19 4.96 -6.05
CA PRO A 47 7.48 4.65 -6.65
C PRO A 47 7.74 5.53 -7.87
N GLU A 48 8.95 5.40 -8.44
CA GLU A 48 9.29 6.02 -9.73
C GLU A 48 8.28 5.62 -10.83
N GLU A 49 7.88 4.35 -10.83
CA GLU A 49 6.86 3.77 -11.71
C GLU A 49 5.49 3.75 -11.03
N TYR A 50 4.95 4.93 -10.75
CA TYR A 50 3.70 5.09 -9.98
C TYR A 50 2.49 4.35 -10.57
N GLN A 51 2.52 3.97 -11.85
CA GLN A 51 1.44 3.23 -12.53
C GLN A 51 1.16 1.87 -11.87
N ILE A 52 2.10 1.33 -11.09
CA ILE A 52 1.89 0.10 -10.31
C ILE A 52 0.71 0.21 -9.32
N VAL A 53 0.33 1.43 -8.92
CA VAL A 53 -0.85 1.72 -8.10
C VAL A 53 -2.14 1.20 -8.71
N GLY A 54 -2.20 1.06 -10.05
CA GLY A 54 -3.39 0.58 -10.76
C GLY A 54 -3.84 -0.80 -10.27
N GLY A 55 -2.90 -1.68 -9.92
CA GLY A 55 -3.22 -2.99 -9.35
C GLY A 55 -3.86 -2.88 -7.96
N LEU A 56 -3.37 -1.97 -7.11
CA LEU A 56 -3.99 -1.73 -5.80
C LEU A 56 -5.39 -1.13 -5.94
N ALA A 57 -5.56 -0.13 -6.81
CA ALA A 57 -6.86 0.47 -7.09
C ALA A 57 -7.88 -0.57 -7.60
N PHE A 58 -7.44 -1.50 -8.47
CA PHE A 58 -8.27 -2.58 -8.99
C PHE A 58 -8.79 -3.51 -7.88
N TYR A 59 -7.91 -4.00 -7.00
CA TYR A 59 -8.32 -4.93 -5.93
C TYR A 59 -9.07 -4.21 -4.79
N ALA A 60 -8.64 -3.01 -4.40
CA ALA A 60 -9.25 -2.27 -3.31
C ALA A 60 -10.62 -1.69 -3.68
N ARG A 61 -10.90 -1.52 -4.98
CA ARG A 61 -12.11 -0.86 -5.50
C ARG A 61 -12.31 0.53 -4.88
N ARG A 62 -11.20 1.24 -4.64
CA ARG A 62 -11.15 2.56 -4.03
C ARG A 62 -10.26 3.48 -4.87
N ARG A 63 -10.54 4.79 -4.80
CA ARG A 63 -9.59 5.80 -5.27
C ARG A 63 -8.36 5.76 -4.38
N ILE A 64 -7.19 5.77 -5.00
CA ILE A 64 -5.90 5.82 -4.32
C ILE A 64 -5.20 7.11 -4.75
N THR A 65 -4.83 7.95 -3.78
CA THR A 65 -4.05 9.16 -4.02
C THR A 65 -2.57 8.85 -3.90
N LEU A 66 -1.74 9.40 -4.79
CA LEU A 66 -0.30 9.17 -4.84
C LEU A 66 0.43 10.19 -3.98
N LEU A 67 1.22 9.76 -3.01
CA LEU A 67 2.16 10.65 -2.33
C LEU A 67 3.31 10.98 -3.26
N GLU A 68 3.58 12.27 -3.42
CA GLU A 68 4.67 12.76 -4.25
C GLU A 68 6.02 12.14 -3.83
N PRO A 69 6.81 11.61 -4.78
CA PRO A 69 8.19 11.24 -4.50
C PRO A 69 9.02 12.50 -4.16
N PRO A 70 10.15 12.36 -3.44
CA PRO A 70 11.04 13.48 -3.18
C PRO A 70 11.50 14.15 -4.47
N GLY A 71 11.38 15.48 -4.56
CA GLY A 71 11.76 16.24 -5.75
C GLY A 71 10.82 16.04 -6.95
N PHE A 72 9.59 15.59 -6.70
CA PHE A 72 8.60 15.34 -7.75
C PHE A 72 8.43 16.55 -8.68
N VAL A 73 8.63 16.30 -9.97
CA VAL A 73 8.24 17.19 -11.06
C VAL A 73 7.15 16.48 -11.84
N PRO A 74 5.95 17.04 -11.95
CA PRO A 74 4.84 16.36 -12.62
C PRO A 74 5.16 16.12 -14.09
N PRO A 75 4.89 14.91 -14.61
CA PRO A 75 5.03 14.64 -16.03
C PRO A 75 4.11 15.54 -16.85
N THR A 76 4.60 16.07 -17.97
CA THR A 76 3.85 17.00 -18.84
C THR A 76 2.57 16.37 -19.40
N TYR A 77 2.55 15.06 -19.61
CA TYR A 77 1.36 14.34 -20.07
C TYR A 77 0.24 14.24 -19.00
N LEU A 78 0.53 14.56 -17.75
CA LEU A 78 -0.46 14.68 -16.66
C LEU A 78 -0.86 16.13 -16.38
N ALA A 79 -0.48 17.08 -17.23
CA ALA A 79 -0.84 18.48 -17.06
C ALA A 79 -2.36 18.64 -16.86
N GLY A 80 -2.75 19.29 -15.76
CA GLY A 80 -4.14 19.48 -15.35
C GLY A 80 -4.79 18.31 -14.60
N GLN A 81 -4.11 17.18 -14.44
CA GLN A 81 -4.59 16.02 -13.68
C GLN A 81 -3.73 15.71 -12.45
N THR A 82 -2.53 16.31 -12.35
CA THR A 82 -1.60 16.06 -11.25
C THR A 82 -2.23 16.29 -9.88
N ASP A 83 -2.92 17.41 -9.67
CA ASP A 83 -3.47 17.79 -8.36
C ASP A 83 -4.58 16.84 -7.88
N ASP A 84 -5.24 16.16 -8.82
CA ASP A 84 -6.24 15.14 -8.51
C ASP A 84 -5.59 13.81 -8.12
N MET A 85 -4.44 13.50 -8.72
CA MET A 85 -3.75 12.23 -8.57
C MET A 85 -2.76 12.22 -7.41
N PHE A 86 -2.05 13.33 -7.19
CA PHE A 86 -0.92 13.44 -6.29
C PHE A 86 -1.22 14.30 -5.06
N VAL A 87 -0.50 14.01 -3.98
CA VAL A 87 -0.55 14.73 -2.73
C VAL A 87 0.86 14.97 -2.21
N SER A 88 1.18 16.19 -1.80
CA SER A 88 2.48 16.47 -1.20
C SER A 88 2.61 15.88 0.21
N ARG A 89 3.84 15.76 0.71
CA ARG A 89 4.09 15.31 2.10
C ARG A 89 3.49 16.26 3.14
N THR A 90 3.53 17.57 2.88
CA THR A 90 2.91 18.59 3.73
C THR A 90 1.39 18.44 3.77
N GLU A 91 0.79 18.18 2.62
CA GLU A 91 -0.64 17.94 2.48
C GLU A 91 -1.06 16.64 3.19
N LEU A 92 -0.33 15.54 2.99
CA LEU A 92 -0.54 14.30 3.71
C LEU A 92 -0.50 14.54 5.23
N ALA A 93 0.49 15.29 5.73
CA ALA A 93 0.59 15.56 7.16
C ALA A 93 -0.62 16.33 7.72
N ARG A 94 -1.15 17.28 6.93
CA ARG A 94 -2.37 18.00 7.30
C ARG A 94 -3.59 17.07 7.33
N ARG A 95 -3.76 16.22 6.30
CA ARG A 95 -4.85 15.24 6.24
C ARG A 95 -4.77 14.24 7.39
N TRP A 96 -3.57 13.74 7.67
CA TRP A 96 -3.28 12.83 8.76
C TRP A 96 -3.70 13.39 10.13
N SER A 97 -3.50 14.69 10.33
CA SER A 97 -3.81 15.37 11.59
C SER A 97 -5.25 15.90 11.66
N SER A 98 -6.06 15.71 10.62
CA SER A 98 -7.40 16.30 10.52
C SER A 98 -8.48 15.60 11.38
N GLY A 99 -8.15 14.45 11.97
CA GLY A 99 -9.11 13.58 12.66
C GLY A 99 -9.98 12.74 11.72
N ARG A 100 -9.84 12.88 10.39
CA ARG A 100 -10.47 11.98 9.42
C ARG A 100 -9.63 10.70 9.24
N PRO A 101 -10.25 9.54 8.95
CA PRO A 101 -9.51 8.30 8.70
C PRO A 101 -8.62 8.41 7.46
N VAL A 102 -7.33 8.17 7.63
CA VAL A 102 -6.32 8.12 6.56
C VAL A 102 -5.52 6.82 6.70
N ALA A 103 -5.25 6.16 5.57
CA ALA A 103 -4.35 5.03 5.45
C ALA A 103 -3.20 5.38 4.49
N LEU A 104 -1.97 5.04 4.86
CA LEU A 104 -0.80 5.14 3.99
C LEU A 104 -0.27 3.74 3.69
N VAL A 105 -0.10 3.46 2.40
CA VAL A 105 0.56 2.25 1.89
C VAL A 105 1.96 2.64 1.41
N SER A 106 3.00 2.01 1.95
CA SER A 106 4.39 2.35 1.62
C SER A 106 4.80 1.82 0.25
N ASP A 107 5.81 2.47 -0.33
CA ASP A 107 6.42 2.08 -1.60
C ASP A 107 7.11 0.70 -1.46
N PRO A 108 6.77 -0.31 -2.28
CA PRO A 108 7.48 -1.59 -2.29
C PRO A 108 8.95 -1.53 -2.68
N GLN A 109 9.35 -0.55 -3.49
CA GLN A 109 10.74 -0.43 -3.96
C GLN A 109 11.65 0.11 -2.86
N ARG A 110 11.08 0.74 -1.83
CA ARG A 110 11.78 1.23 -0.64
C ARG A 110 11.66 0.25 0.50
N ARG A 111 12.63 -0.68 0.57
CA ARG A 111 12.76 -1.63 1.69
C ARG A 111 12.89 -0.91 3.02
N ARG A 112 12.05 -1.30 3.98
CA ARG A 112 12.06 -0.77 5.35
C ARG A 112 11.83 -1.88 6.35
N ASP A 113 12.74 -2.00 7.30
CA ASP A 113 12.66 -3.00 8.38
C ASP A 113 11.61 -2.63 9.43
N ASP A 114 11.36 -1.34 9.61
CA ASP A 114 10.40 -0.78 10.55
C ASP A 114 9.59 0.39 9.92
N PRO A 115 8.38 0.69 10.44
CA PRO A 115 7.49 1.70 9.86
C PRO A 115 7.79 3.14 10.30
N THR A 116 8.88 3.38 11.05
CA THR A 116 9.16 4.71 11.62
C THR A 116 9.38 5.74 10.50
N GLY A 117 8.74 6.90 10.65
CA GLY A 117 8.85 7.99 9.69
C GLY A 117 8.06 7.79 8.39
N LEU A 118 7.29 6.71 8.24
CA LEU A 118 6.36 6.55 7.10
C LEU A 118 5.29 7.63 7.10
N ALA A 119 4.67 7.87 8.26
CA ALA A 119 3.62 8.84 8.47
C ALA A 119 3.90 9.67 9.75
N PRO A 120 3.27 10.85 9.89
CA PRO A 120 3.31 11.58 11.16
C PRO A 120 2.81 10.72 12.32
N GLY A 121 3.43 10.86 13.48
CA GLY A 121 2.94 10.25 14.71
C GLY A 121 1.74 11.00 15.29
N PRO A 122 0.81 10.34 15.99
CA PRO A 122 0.73 8.88 16.17
C PRO A 122 0.21 8.15 14.91
N PHE A 123 0.63 6.90 14.73
CA PHE A 123 0.10 6.00 13.69
C PHE A 123 -0.03 4.56 14.23
N HIS A 124 -0.87 3.77 13.56
CA HIS A 124 -1.13 2.37 13.87
C HIS A 124 -0.77 1.51 12.66
N VAL A 125 -0.06 0.41 12.88
CA VAL A 125 0.24 -0.55 11.82
C VAL A 125 -1.00 -1.38 11.56
N LEU A 126 -1.52 -1.33 10.33
CA LEU A 126 -2.63 -2.16 9.91
C LEU A 126 -2.15 -3.53 9.43
N ALA A 127 -1.07 -3.55 8.63
CA ALA A 127 -0.50 -4.78 8.10
C ALA A 127 0.92 -4.56 7.53
N ARG A 128 1.66 -5.67 7.38
CA ARG A 128 2.92 -5.75 6.62
C ARG A 128 2.83 -6.86 5.58
N PHE A 129 3.23 -6.57 4.35
CA PHE A 129 3.22 -7.52 3.23
C PHE A 129 4.56 -7.47 2.51
N GLY A 130 5.43 -8.44 2.82
CA GLY A 130 6.84 -8.37 2.40
C GLY A 130 7.51 -7.11 2.94
N ASP A 131 7.98 -6.26 2.03
CA ASP A 131 8.64 -4.98 2.33
C ASP A 131 7.67 -3.78 2.39
N ARG A 132 6.36 -4.03 2.25
CA ARG A 132 5.32 -3.00 2.27
C ARG A 132 4.67 -2.90 3.64
N TRP A 133 4.44 -1.68 4.07
CA TRP A 133 3.70 -1.34 5.28
C TRP A 133 2.38 -0.68 4.93
N VAL A 134 1.34 -1.01 5.68
CA VAL A 134 0.07 -0.27 5.68
C VAL A 134 -0.10 0.30 7.07
N VAL A 135 -0.16 1.63 7.17
CA VAL A 135 -0.33 2.35 8.44
C VAL A 135 -1.55 3.26 8.38
N THR A 136 -2.11 3.58 9.53
CA THR A 136 -3.34 4.37 9.66
C THR A 136 -3.21 5.41 10.78
N ASN A 137 -3.94 6.52 10.70
CA ASN A 137 -3.98 7.53 11.77
C ASN A 137 -5.01 7.22 12.86
N PHE A 138 -5.63 6.04 12.82
CA PHE A 138 -6.68 5.60 13.73
C PHE A 138 -6.49 4.11 14.04
N PRO A 139 -6.91 3.62 15.21
CA PRO A 139 -6.82 2.21 15.52
C PRO A 139 -7.82 1.40 14.70
N VAL A 140 -7.38 0.27 14.16
CA VAL A 140 -8.25 -0.74 13.55
C VAL A 140 -8.28 -1.95 14.47
N PRO A 141 -9.45 -2.39 14.95
CA PRO A 141 -9.54 -3.56 15.83
C PRO A 141 -8.92 -4.82 15.20
N GLY A 142 -8.06 -5.52 15.92
CA GLY A 142 -7.40 -6.74 15.45
C GLY A 142 -6.22 -6.51 14.51
N ALA A 143 -5.82 -5.26 14.28
CA ALA A 143 -4.51 -4.93 13.72
C ALA A 143 -3.39 -5.26 14.72
N PRO A 144 -2.18 -5.61 14.23
CA PRO A 144 -1.05 -6.06 15.06
C PRO A 144 -0.55 -5.01 16.07
#